data_AF-A0A1G6KH11-F1
#
_entry.id   AF-A0A1G6KH11-F1
#
_cell.length_a   1.000
_cell.length_b   1.000
_cell.length_c   1.000
_cell.angle_alpha   90.00
_cell.angle_beta   90.00
_cell.angle_gamma   90.00
#
_symmetry.space_group_name_H-M   'P 1'
#
loop_
_entity.id
_entity.type
_entity.pdbx_description
1 polymer ?
#
loop_
_entity_poly.entity_id
_entity_poly.type
_entity_poly.pdbx_seq_one_letter_code
_entity_poly.pdbx_strand_id
1 'polypeptide(L)'
;MGALTYGEGQATLTPLGSWAVWVKLEQICVAAQSPAGNIEQSAEDMLRGCAQLRPNAARAEYRAWLAARPVGSAVTELLDAARGEDALLRGLAFEALRVVGAPAEPEVRAVHDEPTLRPYALLWLAEHEGADPEDAHEVLTRAEATWLWVDTAAAVADHGEAPLLVRHLESAVQPTVPALLNEVRAVGHPRTVQVLVALAAAHPDPALAKAARRAAFQVHTGG
;
A
#
# COMPACT_ATOMS: atom_id res chain seq x y z
N MET A 1 17.43 23.42 -40.80
CA MET A 1 18.17 23.65 -39.54
C MET A 1 17.93 22.44 -38.65
N GLY A 2 18.95 21.62 -38.41
CA GLY A 2 18.85 20.43 -37.56
C GLY A 2 19.25 20.72 -36.11
N ALA A 3 19.07 19.74 -35.22
CA ALA A 3 19.48 19.85 -33.81
C ALA A 3 21.01 19.89 -33.62
N LEU A 4 21.77 19.45 -34.63
CA LEU A 4 23.23 19.41 -34.62
C LEU A 4 23.80 20.16 -35.82
N THR A 5 24.95 20.79 -35.59
CA THR A 5 25.89 21.26 -36.62
C THR A 5 27.19 20.49 -36.51
N TYR A 6 27.83 20.22 -37.64
CA TYR A 6 29.12 19.53 -37.71
C TYR A 6 30.19 20.47 -38.25
N GLY A 7 31.31 20.57 -37.55
CA GLY A 7 32.49 21.35 -37.95
C GLY A 7 33.75 20.79 -37.30
N GLU A 8 34.87 20.79 -38.03
CA GLU A 8 36.18 20.29 -37.57
C GLU A 8 36.15 18.90 -36.88
N GLY A 9 35.29 18.00 -37.37
CA GLY A 9 35.14 16.66 -36.81
C GLY A 9 34.38 16.60 -35.46
N GLN A 10 33.76 17.69 -35.02
CA GLN A 10 32.94 17.74 -33.81
C GLN A 10 31.48 18.09 -34.13
N ALA A 11 30.58 17.49 -33.35
CA ALA A 11 29.16 17.81 -33.35
C ALA A 11 28.86 18.83 -32.24
N THR A 12 28.20 19.93 -32.58
CA THR A 12 27.73 20.94 -31.62
C THR A 12 26.21 21.08 -31.71
N LEU A 13 25.57 21.32 -30.56
CA LEU A 13 24.14 21.61 -30.52
C LEU A 13 23.87 22.97 -31.16
N THR A 14 22.90 23.01 -32.07
CA THR A 14 22.36 24.29 -32.56
C THR A 14 21.48 24.92 -31.48
N PRO A 15 21.06 26.19 -31.60
CA PRO A 15 20.07 26.77 -30.68
C PRO A 15 18.80 25.92 -30.55
N LEU A 16 18.35 25.27 -31.63
CA LEU A 16 17.22 24.33 -31.61
C LEU A 16 17.56 23.04 -30.87
N GLY A 17 18.77 22.50 -31.05
CA GLY A 17 19.25 21.33 -30.30
C GLY A 17 19.39 21.61 -28.80
N SER A 18 19.95 22.76 -28.44
CA SER A 18 20.06 23.21 -27.05
C SER A 18 18.69 23.40 -26.42
N TRP A 19 17.73 24.01 -27.13
CA TRP A 19 16.34 24.12 -26.66
C TRP A 19 15.71 22.74 -26.45
N ALA A 20 15.85 21.81 -27.40
CA ALA A 20 15.29 20.47 -27.29
C ALA A 20 15.89 19.68 -26.11
N VAL A 21 17.20 19.81 -25.88
CA VAL A 21 17.88 19.24 -24.70
C VAL A 21 17.37 19.90 -23.41
N TRP A 22 17.20 21.22 -23.39
CA TRP A 22 16.71 21.94 -22.21
C TRP A 22 15.28 21.51 -21.86
N VAL A 23 14.39 21.39 -22.85
CA VAL A 23 13.03 20.87 -22.65
C VAL A 23 13.05 19.44 -22.11
N LYS A 24 13.95 18.59 -22.60
CA LYS A 24 14.10 17.22 -22.09
C LYS A 24 14.65 17.19 -20.67
N LEU A 25 15.65 18.02 -20.37
CA LEU A 25 16.20 18.15 -19.02
C LEU A 25 15.17 18.71 -18.04
N GLU A 26 14.37 19.69 -18.45
CA GLU A 26 13.29 20.22 -17.61
C GLU A 26 12.23 19.16 -17.34
N GLN A 27 11.80 18.42 -18.36
CA GLN A 27 10.89 17.27 -18.19
C GLN A 27 11.45 16.22 -17.23
N ILE A 28 12.75 15.92 -17.33
CA ILE A 28 13.44 14.99 -16.44
C ILE A 28 13.54 15.56 -15.02
N CYS A 29 13.96 16.81 -14.85
CA CYS A 29 14.11 17.46 -13.55
C CYS A 29 12.77 17.62 -12.82
N VAL A 30 11.70 17.94 -13.54
CA VAL A 30 10.34 18.02 -12.98
C VAL A 30 9.85 16.62 -12.58
N ALA A 31 10.13 15.59 -13.37
CA ALA A 31 9.82 14.21 -13.01
C ALA A 31 10.70 13.67 -11.87
N ALA A 32 11.94 14.15 -11.75
CA ALA A 32 12.94 13.71 -10.78
C ALA A 32 12.86 14.43 -9.43
N GLN A 33 11.98 15.43 -9.30
CA GLN A 33 11.71 16.06 -8.01
C GLN A 33 10.59 15.29 -7.31
N SER A 34 10.98 14.41 -6.39
CA SER A 34 10.06 13.98 -5.33
C SER A 34 9.92 15.14 -4.33
N PRO A 35 8.72 15.70 -4.10
CA PRO A 35 8.49 16.71 -3.07
C PRO A 35 9.16 16.45 -1.71
N ALA A 36 9.26 15.19 -1.28
CA ALA A 36 9.81 14.76 0.00
C ALA A 36 11.22 14.14 -0.08
N GLY A 37 11.78 13.94 -1.28
CA GLY A 37 13.16 13.47 -1.46
C GLY A 37 13.36 11.95 -1.49
N ASN A 38 12.32 11.15 -1.71
CA ASN A 38 12.41 9.68 -1.64
C ASN A 38 12.87 8.99 -2.93
N ILE A 39 13.22 9.74 -3.98
CA ILE A 39 13.42 9.19 -5.33
C ILE A 39 14.54 8.14 -5.43
N GLU A 40 15.57 8.22 -4.58
CA GLU A 40 16.70 7.28 -4.54
C GLU A 40 16.51 6.13 -3.54
N GLN A 41 15.41 6.15 -2.78
CA GLN A 41 15.16 5.18 -1.71
C GLN A 41 14.67 3.84 -2.26
N SER A 42 14.78 2.81 -1.40
CA SER A 42 14.07 1.53 -1.57
C SER A 42 12.55 1.76 -1.62
N ALA A 43 11.78 0.80 -2.15
CA ALA A 43 10.33 0.88 -2.08
C ALA A 43 9.84 1.00 -0.62
N GLU A 44 10.37 0.19 0.28
CA GLU A 44 9.98 0.19 1.68
C GLU A 44 10.20 1.55 2.35
N ASP A 45 11.38 2.15 2.18
CA ASP A 45 11.71 3.45 2.78
C ASP A 45 10.91 4.58 2.14
N MET A 46 10.67 4.52 0.83
CA MET A 46 9.80 5.48 0.15
C MET A 46 8.37 5.40 0.69
N LEU A 47 7.80 4.20 0.82
CA LEU A 47 6.44 4.01 1.35
C LEU A 47 6.34 4.48 2.80
N ARG A 48 7.37 4.21 3.62
CA ARG A 48 7.46 4.71 4.99
C ARG A 48 7.53 6.23 5.04
N GLY A 49 8.31 6.86 4.16
CA GLY A 49 8.35 8.32 4.00
C GLY A 49 7.00 8.91 3.58
N CYS A 50 6.18 8.14 2.86
CA CYS A 50 4.85 8.55 2.42
C CYS A 50 3.74 8.34 3.46
N ALA A 51 3.97 7.55 4.52
CA ALA A 51 2.95 7.16 5.50
C ALA A 51 2.18 8.32 6.14
N GLN A 52 2.86 9.46 6.33
CA GLN A 52 2.29 10.66 6.96
C GLN A 52 1.82 11.72 5.95
N LEU A 53 1.92 11.42 4.65
CA LEU A 53 1.53 12.35 3.60
C LEU A 53 0.02 12.24 3.32
N ARG A 54 -0.56 13.36 2.86
CA ARG A 54 -1.91 13.34 2.31
C ARG A 54 -1.95 12.49 1.03
N PRO A 55 -3.08 11.84 0.67
CA PRO A 55 -3.14 10.91 -0.46
C PRO A 55 -2.59 11.45 -1.79
N ASN A 56 -2.90 12.70 -2.14
CA ASN A 56 -2.40 13.30 -3.38
C ASN A 56 -0.89 13.58 -3.35
N ALA A 57 -0.32 13.87 -2.17
CA ALA A 57 1.11 14.06 -2.00
C ALA A 57 1.86 12.72 -2.06
N ALA A 58 1.34 11.68 -1.38
CA ALA A 58 1.88 10.33 -1.49
C ALA A 58 1.86 9.82 -2.95
N ARG A 59 0.75 10.03 -3.69
CA ARG A 59 0.68 9.68 -5.12
C ARG A 59 1.69 10.44 -5.97
N ALA A 60 2.03 11.68 -5.63
CA ALA A 60 3.08 12.42 -6.32
C ALA A 60 4.46 11.81 -6.04
N GLU A 61 4.75 11.41 -4.80
CA GLU A 61 5.96 10.68 -4.44
C GLU A 61 6.08 9.36 -5.20
N TYR A 62 5.01 8.57 -5.26
CA TYR A 62 5.01 7.30 -6.01
C TYR A 62 5.38 7.52 -7.47
N ARG A 63 4.78 8.52 -8.12
CA ARG A 63 5.10 8.85 -9.52
C ARG A 63 6.56 9.26 -9.71
N ALA A 64 7.10 10.09 -8.81
CA ALA A 64 8.50 10.51 -8.88
C ALA A 64 9.46 9.32 -8.69
N TRP A 65 9.19 8.48 -7.68
CA TRP A 65 9.96 7.26 -7.40
C TRP A 65 9.93 6.27 -8.58
N LEU A 66 8.75 6.06 -9.17
CA LEU A 66 8.57 5.21 -10.35
C LEU A 66 9.29 5.74 -11.58
N ALA A 67 9.30 7.06 -11.79
CA ALA A 67 9.95 7.69 -12.95
C ALA A 67 11.47 7.50 -12.99
N ALA A 68 12.09 7.22 -11.84
CA ALA A 68 13.55 7.05 -11.71
C ALA A 68 14.06 5.63 -11.94
N ARG A 69 13.19 4.64 -12.21
CA ARG A 69 13.58 3.22 -12.25
C ARG A 69 12.81 2.40 -13.29
N PRO A 70 13.36 1.23 -13.72
CA PRO A 70 12.64 0.31 -14.60
C PRO A 70 11.37 -0.22 -13.91
N VAL A 71 10.26 -0.24 -14.65
CA VAL A 71 8.94 -0.62 -14.11
C VAL A 71 8.95 -2.00 -13.46
N GLY A 72 9.55 -3.02 -14.10
CA GLY A 72 9.62 -4.37 -13.51
C GLY A 72 10.35 -4.40 -12.16
N SER A 73 11.49 -3.71 -12.03
CA SER A 73 12.19 -3.59 -10.74
C SER A 73 11.29 -2.92 -9.69
N ALA A 74 10.57 -1.87 -10.10
CA ALA A 74 9.69 -1.13 -9.22
C ALA A 74 8.53 -2.00 -8.69
N VAL A 75 7.90 -2.79 -9.57
CA VAL A 75 6.80 -3.70 -9.20
C VAL A 75 7.31 -4.79 -8.26
N THR A 76 8.45 -5.39 -8.57
CA THR A 76 9.08 -6.40 -7.70
C THR A 76 9.39 -5.81 -6.31
N GLU A 77 10.03 -4.64 -6.24
CA GLU A 77 10.35 -3.98 -4.97
C GLU A 77 9.08 -3.62 -4.15
N LEU A 78 8.00 -3.17 -4.80
CA LEU A 78 6.73 -2.87 -4.15
C LEU A 78 6.07 -4.14 -3.59
N LEU A 79 6.06 -5.23 -4.35
CA LEU A 79 5.53 -6.52 -3.89
C LEU A 79 6.37 -7.09 -2.74
N ASP A 80 7.69 -6.95 -2.78
CA ASP A 80 8.57 -7.35 -1.68
C ASP A 80 8.30 -6.54 -0.40
N ALA A 81 8.12 -5.22 -0.53
CA ALA A 81 7.69 -4.39 0.59
C ALA A 81 6.32 -4.82 1.15
N ALA A 82 5.39 -5.23 0.27
CA ALA A 82 4.07 -5.71 0.67
C ALA A 82 4.11 -7.04 1.45
N ARG A 83 5.07 -7.92 1.15
CA ARG A 83 5.28 -9.19 1.87
C ARG A 83 5.79 -9.00 3.30
N GLY A 84 6.33 -7.82 3.61
CA GLY A 84 6.81 -7.48 4.94
C GLY A 84 5.72 -7.54 6.03
N GLU A 85 6.14 -7.42 7.28
CA GLU A 85 5.24 -7.53 8.45
C GLU A 85 4.41 -6.26 8.72
N ASP A 86 4.78 -5.14 8.10
CA ASP A 86 4.12 -3.84 8.29
C ASP A 86 2.86 -3.75 7.41
N ALA A 87 1.71 -3.83 8.07
CA ALA A 87 0.40 -3.77 7.45
C ALA A 87 0.15 -2.45 6.70
N LEU A 88 0.69 -1.33 7.21
CA LEU A 88 0.55 -0.04 6.53
C LEU A 88 1.32 -0.07 5.21
N LEU A 89 2.58 -0.52 5.23
CA LEU A 89 3.39 -0.58 4.01
C LEU A 89 2.79 -1.52 2.97
N ARG A 90 2.15 -2.62 3.40
CA ARG A 90 1.40 -3.50 2.49
C ARG A 90 0.28 -2.78 1.75
N GLY A 91 -0.56 -2.03 2.46
CA GLY A 91 -1.60 -1.22 1.82
C GLY A 91 -1.04 -0.14 0.90
N LEU A 92 0.00 0.58 1.34
CA LEU A 92 0.63 1.63 0.54
C LEU A 92 1.33 1.08 -0.71
N ALA A 93 1.92 -0.11 -0.64
CA ALA A 93 2.52 -0.77 -1.79
C ALA A 93 1.47 -1.03 -2.88
N PHE A 94 0.27 -1.50 -2.52
CA PHE A 94 -0.81 -1.70 -3.48
C PHE A 94 -1.40 -0.37 -4.01
N GLU A 95 -1.41 0.70 -3.21
CA GLU A 95 -1.70 2.05 -3.73
C GLU A 95 -0.66 2.51 -4.77
N ALA A 96 0.62 2.24 -4.53
CA ALA A 96 1.68 2.54 -5.50
C ALA A 96 1.57 1.67 -6.77
N LEU A 97 1.20 0.39 -6.63
CA LEU A 97 0.92 -0.49 -7.78
C LEU A 97 -0.26 0.02 -8.64
N ARG A 98 -1.29 0.65 -8.04
CA ARG A 98 -2.35 1.35 -8.81
C ARG A 98 -1.81 2.51 -9.64
N VAL A 99 -0.74 3.18 -9.17
CA VAL A 99 -0.06 4.23 -9.96
C VAL A 99 0.73 3.63 -11.12
N VAL A 100 1.27 2.41 -10.98
CA VAL A 100 1.92 1.67 -12.09
C VAL A 100 0.89 1.29 -13.16
N GLY A 101 -0.26 0.76 -12.74
CA GLY A 101 -1.34 0.33 -13.63
C GLY A 101 -1.02 -0.95 -14.40
N ALA A 102 -1.44 -1.03 -15.67
CA ALA A 102 -1.39 -2.23 -16.50
C ALA A 102 -0.07 -3.02 -16.51
N PRO A 103 1.13 -2.39 -16.52
CA PRO A 103 2.39 -3.13 -16.46
C PRO A 103 2.59 -3.99 -15.21
N ALA A 104 1.91 -3.69 -14.09
CA ALA A 104 2.00 -4.47 -12.85
C ALA A 104 1.12 -5.73 -12.85
N GLU A 105 0.13 -5.82 -13.75
CA GLU A 105 -0.88 -6.88 -13.73
C GLU A 105 -0.29 -8.31 -13.70
N PRO A 106 0.73 -8.66 -14.51
CA PRO A 106 1.26 -10.03 -14.50
C PRO A 106 1.85 -10.42 -13.14
N GLU A 107 2.55 -9.51 -12.48
CA GLU A 107 3.16 -9.77 -11.16
C GLU A 107 2.10 -9.76 -10.04
N VAL A 108 1.10 -8.88 -10.11
CA VAL A 108 -0.02 -8.90 -9.16
C VAL A 108 -0.83 -10.20 -9.26
N ARG A 109 -1.05 -10.70 -10.49
CA ARG A 109 -1.71 -11.99 -10.72
C ARG A 109 -0.85 -13.16 -10.22
N ALA A 110 0.47 -13.05 -10.24
CA ALA A 110 1.38 -14.09 -9.74
C ALA A 110 1.33 -14.24 -8.21
N VAL A 111 1.03 -13.16 -7.47
CA VAL A 111 0.96 -13.18 -5.99
C VAL A 111 -0.44 -13.47 -5.44
N HIS A 112 -1.42 -13.74 -6.30
CA HIS A 112 -2.82 -13.97 -5.89
C HIS A 112 -2.98 -15.14 -4.91
N ASP A 113 -2.08 -16.13 -4.96
CA ASP A 113 -2.11 -17.30 -4.08
C ASP A 113 -1.36 -17.08 -2.76
N GLU A 114 -0.63 -15.96 -2.61
CA GLU A 114 0.07 -15.63 -1.38
C GLU A 114 -0.95 -15.14 -0.34
N PRO A 115 -1.17 -15.84 0.80
CA PRO A 115 -2.26 -15.52 1.72
C PRO A 115 -2.24 -14.09 2.25
N THR A 116 -1.05 -13.50 2.44
CA THR A 116 -0.88 -12.14 2.94
C THR A 116 -1.16 -11.07 1.90
N LEU A 117 -0.99 -11.37 0.62
CA LEU A 117 -1.19 -10.40 -0.47
C LEU A 117 -2.53 -10.61 -1.17
N ARG A 118 -3.13 -11.80 -1.04
CA ARG A 118 -4.32 -12.21 -1.77
C ARG A 118 -5.47 -11.20 -1.70
N PRO A 119 -5.92 -10.71 -0.53
CA PRO A 119 -7.02 -9.74 -0.48
C PRO A 119 -6.69 -8.44 -1.24
N TYR A 120 -5.44 -7.98 -1.15
CA TYR A 120 -4.99 -6.79 -1.86
C TYR A 120 -4.89 -7.01 -3.38
N ALA A 121 -4.36 -8.16 -3.79
CA ALA A 121 -4.27 -8.54 -5.21
C ALA A 121 -5.65 -8.67 -5.85
N LEU A 122 -6.62 -9.26 -5.15
CA LEU A 122 -8.00 -9.38 -5.64
C LEU A 122 -8.65 -8.02 -5.85
N LEU A 123 -8.53 -7.09 -4.89
CA LEU A 123 -9.05 -5.74 -5.03
C LEU A 123 -8.36 -4.96 -6.15
N TRP A 124 -7.03 -5.08 -6.24
CA TRP A 124 -6.26 -4.44 -7.31
C TRP A 124 -6.68 -4.93 -8.70
N LEU A 125 -6.83 -6.25 -8.87
CA LEU A 125 -7.26 -6.85 -10.13
C LEU A 125 -8.69 -6.46 -10.49
N ALA A 126 -9.60 -6.44 -9.51
CA ALA A 126 -10.99 -6.01 -9.74
C ALA A 126 -11.07 -4.57 -10.26
N GLU A 127 -10.36 -3.64 -9.61
CA GLU A 127 -10.29 -2.24 -10.06
C GLU A 127 -9.64 -2.11 -11.44
N HIS A 128 -8.55 -2.86 -11.68
CA HIS A 128 -7.86 -2.86 -12.97
C HIS A 128 -8.73 -3.41 -14.11
N GLU A 129 -9.60 -4.38 -13.81
CA GLU A 129 -10.59 -4.95 -14.73
C GLU A 129 -11.84 -4.06 -14.89
N GLY A 130 -11.92 -2.94 -14.16
CA GLY A 130 -12.96 -1.93 -14.29
C GLY A 130 -14.18 -2.13 -13.40
N ALA A 131 -14.05 -2.89 -12.30
CA ALA A 131 -15.09 -2.93 -11.27
C ALA A 131 -15.34 -1.53 -10.69
N ASP A 132 -16.60 -1.24 -10.33
CA ASP A 132 -16.92 -0.02 -9.60
C ASP A 132 -16.17 -0.04 -8.25
N PRO A 133 -15.46 1.03 -7.86
CA PRO A 133 -14.83 1.12 -6.55
C PRO A 133 -15.77 0.85 -5.37
N GLU A 134 -17.06 1.16 -5.51
CA GLU A 134 -18.06 0.85 -4.47
C GLU A 134 -18.32 -0.65 -4.35
N ASP A 135 -18.23 -1.40 -5.45
CA ASP A 135 -18.52 -2.84 -5.51
C ASP A 135 -17.26 -3.71 -5.45
N ALA A 136 -16.05 -3.12 -5.57
CA ALA A 136 -14.79 -3.86 -5.62
C ALA A 136 -14.60 -4.81 -4.43
N HIS A 137 -15.15 -4.48 -3.25
CA HIS A 137 -15.09 -5.32 -2.07
C HIS A 137 -15.89 -6.64 -2.18
N GLU A 138 -16.84 -6.74 -3.10
CA GLU A 138 -17.66 -7.93 -3.32
C GLU A 138 -16.86 -9.11 -3.90
N VAL A 139 -15.69 -8.85 -4.49
CA VAL A 139 -14.79 -9.91 -4.99
C VAL A 139 -14.15 -10.72 -3.86
N LEU A 140 -14.15 -10.18 -2.64
CA LEU A 140 -13.59 -10.84 -1.48
C LEU A 140 -14.61 -11.81 -0.88
N THR A 141 -14.16 -13.02 -0.59
CA THR A 141 -14.88 -13.90 0.33
C THR A 141 -14.97 -13.24 1.70
N ARG A 142 -15.91 -13.73 2.52
CA ARG A 142 -16.05 -13.25 3.90
C ARG A 142 -14.74 -13.35 4.70
N ALA A 143 -14.01 -14.46 4.54
CA ALA A 143 -12.76 -14.67 5.25
C ALA A 143 -11.67 -13.68 4.79
N GLU A 144 -11.56 -13.41 3.49
CA GLU A 144 -10.60 -12.43 2.95
C GLU A 144 -10.95 -11.00 3.39
N ALA A 145 -12.24 -10.64 3.41
CA ALA A 145 -12.69 -9.35 3.93
C ALA A 145 -12.37 -9.19 5.43
N THR A 146 -12.57 -10.23 6.24
CA THR A 146 -12.14 -10.23 7.64
C THR A 146 -10.62 -10.12 7.75
N TRP A 147 -9.86 -10.83 6.91
CA TRP A 147 -8.40 -10.80 6.95
C TRP A 147 -7.89 -9.38 6.71
N LEU A 148 -8.40 -8.72 5.66
CA LEU A 148 -8.07 -7.33 5.33
C LEU A 148 -8.52 -6.36 6.42
N TRP A 149 -9.66 -6.61 7.07
CA TRP A 149 -10.11 -5.81 8.21
C TRP A 149 -9.13 -5.90 9.39
N VAL A 150 -8.60 -7.10 9.70
CA VAL A 150 -7.58 -7.27 10.75
C VAL A 150 -6.28 -6.58 10.35
N ASP A 151 -5.88 -6.65 9.09
CA ASP A 151 -4.65 -6.00 8.62
C ASP A 151 -4.75 -4.47 8.70
N THR A 152 -5.89 -3.92 8.31
CA THR A 152 -6.18 -2.48 8.47
C THR A 152 -6.14 -2.08 9.94
N ALA A 153 -6.68 -2.90 10.84
CA ALA A 153 -6.60 -2.66 12.28
C ALA A 153 -5.14 -2.69 12.78
N ALA A 154 -4.30 -3.58 12.24
CA ALA A 154 -2.88 -3.64 12.58
C ALA A 154 -2.14 -2.38 12.12
N ALA A 155 -2.41 -1.90 10.91
CA ALA A 155 -1.84 -0.65 10.40
C ALA A 155 -2.22 0.55 11.29
N VAL A 156 -3.49 0.64 11.70
CA VAL A 156 -3.97 1.71 12.60
C VAL A 156 -3.40 1.58 14.00
N ALA A 157 -3.22 0.36 14.52
CA ALA A 157 -2.62 0.13 15.83
C ALA A 157 -1.13 0.53 15.89
N ASP A 158 -0.39 0.31 14.81
CA ASP A 158 1.06 0.59 14.74
C ASP A 158 1.35 2.05 14.38
N HIS A 159 0.56 2.66 13.50
CA HIS A 159 0.87 3.97 12.88
C HIS A 159 -0.20 5.05 13.10
N GLY A 160 -1.39 4.67 13.59
CA GLY A 160 -2.51 5.57 13.81
C GLY A 160 -2.71 5.94 15.27
N GLU A 161 -3.75 6.73 15.53
CA GLU A 161 -4.16 7.08 16.88
C GLU A 161 -5.18 6.08 17.44
N ALA A 162 -5.15 5.85 18.76
CA ALA A 162 -6.06 4.92 19.44
C ALA A 162 -7.57 5.14 19.11
N PRO A 163 -8.10 6.37 18.97
CA PRO A 163 -9.49 6.58 18.57
C PRO A 163 -9.83 6.07 17.17
N LEU A 164 -8.86 6.05 16.24
CA LEU A 164 -9.08 5.49 14.89
C LEU A 164 -9.24 3.98 14.95
N LEU A 165 -8.50 3.30 15.83
CA LEU A 165 -8.63 1.86 16.03
C LEU A 165 -10.02 1.49 16.58
N VAL A 166 -10.56 2.31 17.50
CA VAL A 166 -11.93 2.13 18.01
C VAL A 166 -12.97 2.38 16.91
N ARG A 167 -12.82 3.43 16.11
CA ARG A 167 -13.72 3.68 14.97
C ARG A 167 -13.70 2.56 13.93
N HIS A 168 -12.53 1.95 13.70
CA HIS A 168 -12.40 0.79 12.83
C HIS A 168 -13.11 -0.45 13.40
N LEU A 169 -13.21 -0.58 14.71
CA LEU A 169 -14.07 -1.58 15.36
C LEU A 169 -15.55 -1.34 15.09
N GLU A 170 -15.98 -0.08 15.13
CA GLU A 170 -17.38 0.31 14.88
C GLU A 170 -17.81 0.12 13.42
N SER A 171 -16.86 0.12 12.47
CA SER A 171 -17.11 -0.18 11.06
C SER A 171 -17.13 -1.69 10.74
N ALA A 172 -16.91 -2.55 11.74
CA ALA A 172 -16.88 -3.99 11.53
C ALA A 172 -18.24 -4.53 11.06
N VAL A 173 -18.19 -5.45 10.08
CA VAL A 173 -19.39 -5.92 9.39
C VAL A 173 -20.24 -6.90 10.22
N GLN A 174 -19.72 -7.44 11.33
CA GLN A 174 -20.49 -8.34 12.19
C GLN A 174 -21.48 -7.57 13.08
N PRO A 175 -22.72 -8.07 13.27
CA PRO A 175 -23.74 -7.36 14.04
C PRO A 175 -23.48 -7.38 15.55
N THR A 176 -22.55 -8.23 16.03
CA THR A 176 -22.23 -8.33 17.46
C THR A 176 -20.73 -8.52 17.69
N VAL A 177 -20.24 -7.97 18.80
CA VAL A 177 -18.85 -8.09 19.25
C VAL A 177 -18.41 -9.56 19.44
N PRO A 178 -19.19 -10.46 20.05
CA PRO A 178 -18.77 -11.87 20.17
C PRO A 178 -18.62 -12.57 18.82
N ALA A 179 -19.51 -12.30 17.86
CA ALA A 179 -19.41 -12.84 16.50
C ALA A 179 -18.13 -12.34 15.81
N LEU A 180 -17.86 -11.03 15.92
CA LEU A 180 -16.63 -10.42 15.39
C LEU A 180 -15.37 -11.06 15.98
N LEU A 181 -15.30 -11.19 17.32
CA LEU A 181 -14.15 -11.78 17.99
C LEU A 181 -13.96 -13.26 17.65
N ASN A 182 -15.01 -14.00 17.30
CA ASN A 182 -14.87 -15.37 16.82
C ASN A 182 -14.29 -15.40 15.40
N GLU A 183 -14.78 -14.54 14.52
CA GLU A 183 -14.35 -14.45 13.13
C GLU A 183 -12.88 -13.99 13.01
N VAL A 184 -12.51 -12.92 13.73
CA VAL A 184 -11.13 -12.40 13.78
C VAL A 184 -10.13 -13.44 14.28
N ARG A 185 -10.53 -14.34 15.18
CA ARG A 185 -9.67 -15.43 15.65
C ARG A 185 -9.54 -16.56 14.62
N ALA A 186 -10.59 -16.83 13.85
CA ALA A 186 -10.63 -17.92 12.90
C ALA A 186 -9.88 -17.61 11.59
N VAL A 187 -9.72 -16.33 11.23
CA VAL A 187 -9.17 -15.92 9.93
C VAL A 187 -7.65 -16.16 9.77
N GLY A 188 -6.95 -16.48 10.86
CA GLY A 188 -5.53 -16.85 10.80
C GLY A 188 -4.57 -15.71 10.45
N HIS A 189 -4.94 -14.44 10.71
CA HIS A 189 -4.06 -13.30 10.44
C HIS A 189 -2.87 -13.26 11.43
N PRO A 190 -1.61 -13.08 10.95
CA PRO A 190 -0.42 -13.08 11.83
C PRO A 190 -0.45 -12.04 12.96
N ARG A 191 -1.11 -10.90 12.69
CA ARG A 191 -1.27 -9.77 13.64
C ARG A 191 -2.51 -9.86 14.55
N THR A 192 -3.27 -10.96 14.52
CA THR A 192 -4.54 -11.07 15.28
C THR A 192 -4.35 -10.79 16.78
N VAL A 193 -3.32 -11.36 17.41
CA VAL A 193 -3.08 -11.16 18.85
C VAL A 193 -2.80 -9.70 19.17
N GLN A 194 -1.92 -9.07 18.39
CA GLN A 194 -1.51 -7.67 18.55
C GLN A 194 -2.70 -6.73 18.40
N VAL A 195 -3.53 -6.95 17.38
CA VAL A 195 -4.75 -6.16 17.16
C VAL A 195 -5.73 -6.30 18.33
N LEU A 196 -5.98 -7.52 18.81
CA LEU A 196 -6.89 -7.74 19.94
C LEU A 196 -6.36 -7.10 21.24
N VAL A 197 -5.05 -7.11 21.47
CA VAL A 197 -4.42 -6.43 22.62
C VAL A 197 -4.54 -4.91 22.49
N ALA A 198 -4.26 -4.36 21.30
CA ALA A 198 -4.38 -2.92 21.04
C ALA A 198 -5.83 -2.45 21.20
N LEU A 199 -6.81 -3.19 20.66
CA LEU A 199 -8.23 -2.92 20.85
C LEU A 199 -8.62 -2.94 22.32
N ALA A 200 -8.15 -3.93 23.09
CA ALA A 200 -8.42 -3.99 24.52
C ALA A 200 -7.81 -2.83 25.32
N ALA A 201 -6.71 -2.24 24.85
CA ALA A 201 -6.08 -1.09 25.47
C ALA A 201 -6.80 0.23 25.10
N ALA A 202 -7.28 0.34 23.86
CA ALA A 202 -7.89 1.56 23.34
C ALA A 202 -9.40 1.71 23.66
N HIS A 203 -10.13 0.61 23.80
CA HIS A 203 -11.59 0.66 23.86
C HIS A 203 -12.13 1.17 25.21
N PRO A 204 -13.07 2.14 25.22
CA PRO A 204 -13.58 2.74 26.45
C PRO A 204 -14.51 1.82 27.26
N ASP A 205 -15.22 0.90 26.60
CA ASP A 205 -16.06 -0.11 27.30
C ASP A 205 -15.20 -1.21 27.94
N PRO A 206 -15.19 -1.34 29.28
CA PRO A 206 -14.43 -2.37 29.99
C PRO A 206 -14.89 -3.80 29.67
N ALA A 207 -16.17 -4.01 29.32
CA ALA A 207 -16.68 -5.33 28.95
C ALA A 207 -16.09 -5.80 27.62
N LEU A 208 -16.10 -4.92 26.61
CA LEU A 208 -15.45 -5.18 25.32
C LEU A 208 -13.94 -5.39 25.48
N ALA A 209 -13.28 -4.51 26.23
CA ALA A 209 -11.85 -4.64 26.49
C ALA A 209 -11.50 -6.00 27.12
N LYS A 210 -12.30 -6.47 28.08
CA LYS A 210 -12.14 -7.80 28.69
C LYS A 210 -12.36 -8.92 27.68
N ALA A 211 -13.36 -8.81 26.80
CA ALA A 211 -13.64 -9.79 25.76
C ALA A 211 -12.47 -9.89 24.75
N ALA A 212 -11.93 -8.76 24.31
CA ALA A 212 -10.77 -8.70 23.41
C ALA A 212 -9.51 -9.32 24.05
N ARG A 213 -9.21 -9.04 25.32
CA ARG A 213 -8.10 -9.72 26.05
C ARG A 213 -8.28 -11.23 26.11
N ARG A 214 -9.50 -11.69 26.39
CA ARG A 214 -9.81 -13.13 26.42
C ARG A 214 -9.60 -13.76 25.04
N ALA A 215 -10.06 -13.08 23.99
CA ALA A 215 -9.87 -13.53 22.61
C ALA A 215 -8.38 -13.62 22.25
N ALA A 216 -7.57 -12.62 22.61
CA ALA A 216 -6.12 -12.63 22.38
C ALA A 216 -5.44 -13.83 23.08
N PHE A 217 -5.79 -14.08 24.34
CA PHE A 217 -5.27 -15.21 25.10
C PHE A 217 -5.64 -16.57 24.47
N GLN A 218 -6.86 -16.72 23.97
CA GLN A 218 -7.30 -17.93 23.29
C GLN A 218 -6.48 -18.22 22.03
N VAL A 219 -6.17 -17.21 21.22
CA VAL A 219 -5.30 -17.38 20.03
C VAL A 219 -3.88 -17.77 20.44
N HIS A 220 -3.34 -17.15 21.50
CA HIS A 220 -1.98 -17.44 21.96
C HIS A 220 -1.83 -18.85 22.56
N THR A 221 -2.89 -19.38 23.18
CA THR A 221 -2.83 -20.67 23.90
C THR A 221 -3.27 -21.88 23.07
N GLY A 222 -3.82 -21.68 21.88
CA GLY A 222 -4.23 -22.77 21.00
C GLY A 222 -4.69 -22.25 19.64
N GLY A 223 -3.81 -22.39 18.65
CA GLY A 223 -4.20 -22.83 17.32
C GLY A 223 -4.33 -24.34 17.30
#